data_AF-A0A940ZBG3-F1
#
_entry.id   AF-A0A940ZBG3-F1
#
_cell.length_a   1.000
_cell.length_b   1.000
_cell.length_c   1.000
_cell.angle_alpha   90.00
_cell.angle_beta   90.00
_cell.angle_gamma   90.00
#
_symmetry.space_group_name_H-M   'P 1'
#
loop_
_entity.id
_entity.type
_entity.pdbx_description
1 polymer ?
#
loop_
_entity_poly.entity_id
_entity_poly.type
_entity_poly.pdbx_seq_one_letter_code
_entity_poly.pdbx_strand_id
1 'polypeptide(L)'
;PERIGPPTYVNGFSDGIVLGTGWDAPLFGEAAGYLLYYQPARCLQANVDTVADEGPSPIVLPGPQFNFNLTGLTIGQYYRITVHAYSSEGAISTGESFIILFGDPADDDLDGMADQWEGLNGVSLPGDDPDLDGLINLLEFENGSDPQDADSDGDGFYDGEERDWGTDMCGPGKPLYHQEPKLQVIGLSSLTFTAALNLPKIDPQPLLVANFGGGNMDWQVLPSAPWITLNTSGGVNQGDLLVSVNPTGFAPGVYQGSITITGLAGRDGFSPQALPAGEIVTIPITMNVLPIKLLEVYLPLAQR
;
A
#
# COMPACT_ATOMS: atom_id res chain seq x y z
N PRO A 1 42.42 0.34 28.62
CA PRO A 1 41.62 -0.51 27.72
C PRO A 1 42.07 -0.29 26.27
N GLU A 2 42.44 -1.38 25.61
CA GLU A 2 42.62 -1.39 24.16
C GLU A 2 41.40 -0.74 23.47
N ARG A 3 41.63 0.22 22.59
CA ARG A 3 40.58 0.90 21.85
C ARG A 3 40.50 0.28 20.46
N ILE A 4 39.42 -0.44 20.19
CA ILE A 4 39.18 -1.09 18.91
C ILE A 4 38.17 -0.29 18.08
N GLY A 5 38.44 -0.14 16.79
CA GLY A 5 37.53 0.49 15.83
C GLY A 5 36.45 -0.47 15.34
N PRO A 6 35.39 0.04 14.70
CA PRO A 6 34.44 -0.83 14.04
C PRO A 6 35.06 -1.52 12.82
N PRO A 7 34.48 -2.66 12.37
CA PRO A 7 34.77 -3.22 11.06
C PRO A 7 34.51 -2.18 9.95
N THR A 8 35.14 -2.33 8.79
CA THR A 8 34.90 -1.47 7.63
C THR A 8 34.25 -2.25 6.50
N TYR A 9 33.62 -1.57 5.54
CA TYR A 9 33.03 -2.19 4.34
C TYR A 9 32.03 -3.33 4.66
N VAL A 10 31.22 -3.15 5.71
CA VAL A 10 30.17 -4.13 6.06
C VAL A 10 29.10 -4.14 4.98
N ASN A 11 28.86 -5.31 4.40
CA ASN A 11 27.88 -5.51 3.33
C ASN A 11 27.27 -6.92 3.38
N GLY A 12 26.31 -7.16 2.49
CA GLY A 12 25.77 -8.49 2.27
C GLY A 12 25.08 -8.63 0.93
N PHE A 13 24.73 -9.87 0.62
CA PHE A 13 23.90 -10.25 -0.52
C PHE A 13 22.94 -11.34 -0.07
N SER A 14 21.79 -11.43 -0.73
CA SER A 14 20.82 -12.50 -0.54
C SER A 14 20.67 -13.27 -1.85
N ASP A 15 20.51 -14.59 -1.79
CA ASP A 15 20.24 -15.45 -2.95
C ASP A 15 18.89 -16.19 -2.83
N GLY A 16 18.02 -15.70 -1.95
CA GLY A 16 16.71 -16.28 -1.66
C GLY A 16 16.69 -17.34 -0.55
N ILE A 17 17.84 -17.90 -0.17
CA ILE A 17 17.92 -18.93 0.88
C ILE A 17 19.05 -18.65 1.88
N VAL A 18 20.08 -17.93 1.43
CA VAL A 18 21.24 -17.56 2.23
C VAL A 18 21.42 -16.05 2.18
N LEU A 19 21.61 -15.46 3.36
CA LEU A 19 22.08 -14.09 3.48
C LEU A 19 23.58 -14.12 3.78
N GLY A 20 24.39 -13.90 2.73
CA GLY A 20 25.84 -13.78 2.84
C GLY A 20 26.21 -12.39 3.35
N THR A 21 27.03 -12.32 4.38
CA THR A 21 27.53 -11.07 4.97
C THR A 21 29.05 -11.00 4.86
N GLY A 22 29.61 -9.81 4.70
CA GLY A 22 31.04 -9.59 4.56
C GLY A 22 31.50 -8.27 5.18
N TRP A 23 32.75 -8.22 5.66
CA TRP A 23 33.37 -7.02 6.24
C TRP A 23 34.90 -7.11 6.25
N ASP A 24 35.54 -5.95 6.34
CA ASP A 24 36.99 -5.81 6.52
C ASP A 24 37.34 -5.56 8.01
N ALA A 25 38.61 -5.81 8.33
CA ALA A 25 39.15 -5.55 9.66
C ALA A 25 39.06 -4.06 10.06
N PRO A 26 38.95 -3.74 11.35
CA PRO A 26 39.02 -2.37 11.83
C PRO A 26 40.29 -1.63 11.40
N LEU A 27 40.18 -0.33 11.12
CA LEU A 27 41.33 0.52 10.80
C LEU A 27 42.28 0.74 12.00
N PHE A 28 41.84 0.46 13.23
CA PHE A 28 42.64 0.57 14.44
C PHE A 28 42.22 -0.47 15.50
N GLY A 29 43.21 -0.99 16.23
CA GLY A 29 43.05 -2.09 17.19
C GLY A 29 43.09 -3.46 16.50
N GLU A 30 43.47 -4.51 17.24
CA GLU A 30 43.48 -5.87 16.72
C GLU A 30 42.20 -6.61 17.16
N ALA A 31 41.43 -7.08 16.19
CA ALA A 31 40.22 -7.87 16.45
C ALA A 31 40.60 -9.30 16.85
N ALA A 32 40.16 -9.74 18.02
CA ALA A 32 40.17 -11.14 18.43
C ALA A 32 38.98 -11.93 17.85
N GLY A 33 37.95 -11.23 17.37
CA GLY A 33 36.82 -11.78 16.65
C GLY A 33 35.74 -10.73 16.42
N TYR A 34 34.55 -11.21 16.02
CA TYR A 34 33.40 -10.37 15.69
C TYR A 34 32.12 -10.84 16.39
N LEU A 35 31.22 -9.90 16.65
CA LEU A 35 29.84 -10.13 17.07
C LEU A 35 28.93 -9.71 15.93
N LEU A 36 28.16 -10.65 15.39
CA LEU A 36 27.19 -10.41 14.33
C LEU A 36 25.79 -10.39 14.96
N TYR A 37 25.15 -9.23 14.95
CA TYR A 37 23.76 -9.06 15.32
C TYR A 37 22.90 -8.99 14.07
N TYR A 38 21.71 -9.53 14.17
CA TYR A 38 20.65 -9.37 13.17
C TYR A 38 19.30 -9.31 13.88
N GLN A 39 18.38 -8.56 13.28
CA GLN A 39 16.98 -8.43 13.70
C GLN A 39 16.14 -7.96 12.51
N PRO A 40 14.83 -8.25 12.49
CA PRO A 40 13.92 -7.61 11.55
C PRO A 40 14.03 -6.09 11.59
N ALA A 41 13.89 -5.48 10.43
CA ALA A 41 13.92 -4.04 10.20
C ALA A 41 12.81 -3.66 9.21
N ARG A 42 12.47 -2.37 9.14
CA ARG A 42 11.29 -1.89 8.41
C ARG A 42 10.02 -2.58 8.92
N CYS A 43 8.97 -2.62 8.11
CA CYS A 43 7.69 -3.13 8.53
C CYS A 43 7.78 -4.65 8.58
N LEU A 44 7.09 -5.22 9.56
CA LEU A 44 7.06 -6.66 9.70
C LEU A 44 6.13 -7.21 8.62
N GLN A 45 6.61 -8.17 7.85
CA GLN A 45 5.77 -8.83 6.84
C GLN A 45 4.56 -9.49 7.51
N ALA A 46 3.36 -9.02 7.15
CA ALA A 46 2.11 -9.51 7.69
C ALA A 46 1.90 -11.00 7.37
N ASN A 47 1.34 -11.75 8.30
CA ASN A 47 1.02 -13.18 8.16
C ASN A 47 2.20 -14.14 7.98
N VAL A 48 3.44 -13.66 8.03
CA VAL A 48 4.57 -14.56 8.24
C VAL A 48 4.70 -14.74 9.72
N ASP A 49 4.25 -15.91 10.18
CA ASP A 49 4.47 -16.44 11.51
C ASP A 49 5.96 -16.24 11.87
N THR A 50 6.32 -15.11 12.51
CA THR A 50 7.69 -14.83 13.02
C THR A 50 8.06 -15.76 14.19
N VAL A 51 7.32 -16.86 14.34
CA VAL A 51 7.40 -17.87 15.41
C VAL A 51 8.53 -18.88 15.23
N ALA A 52 9.47 -18.70 14.29
CA ALA A 52 10.57 -19.63 14.12
C ALA A 52 11.92 -18.96 14.40
N ASP A 53 12.26 -18.86 15.68
CA ASP A 53 13.60 -19.18 16.20
C ASP A 53 14.74 -18.77 15.24
N GLU A 54 14.81 -17.47 14.87
CA GLU A 54 15.72 -16.97 13.81
C GLU A 54 17.21 -17.22 14.12
N GLY A 55 17.48 -17.84 15.27
CA GLY A 55 18.77 -18.26 15.74
C GLY A 55 19.30 -17.36 16.84
N PRO A 56 20.50 -17.67 17.35
CA PRO A 56 21.14 -16.85 18.35
C PRO A 56 21.65 -15.54 17.75
N SER A 57 21.16 -14.41 18.26
CA SER A 57 21.70 -13.07 18.00
C SER A 57 22.17 -12.46 19.35
N PRO A 58 23.44 -12.07 19.51
CA PRO A 58 24.51 -12.10 18.50
C PRO A 58 25.11 -13.49 18.28
N ILE A 59 25.65 -13.69 17.08
CA ILE A 59 26.56 -14.80 16.77
C ILE A 59 27.99 -14.35 17.10
N VAL A 60 28.68 -15.16 17.91
CA VAL A 60 30.09 -14.93 18.27
C VAL A 60 31.00 -15.64 17.27
N LEU A 61 31.84 -14.86 16.58
CA LEU A 61 32.74 -15.32 15.52
C LEU A 61 34.21 -15.16 15.96
N PRO A 62 34.82 -16.18 16.58
CA PRO A 62 36.20 -16.08 17.05
C PRO A 62 37.22 -16.14 15.91
N GLY A 63 38.27 -15.33 16.02
CA GLY A 63 39.35 -15.27 15.04
C GLY A 63 39.04 -14.38 13.83
N PRO A 64 39.94 -14.36 12.82
CA PRO A 64 39.82 -13.49 11.65
C PRO A 64 38.79 -14.04 10.66
N GLN A 65 37.51 -13.93 11.01
CA GLN A 65 36.39 -14.19 10.12
C GLN A 65 35.90 -12.86 9.53
N PHE A 66 35.72 -12.85 8.21
CA PHE A 66 35.36 -11.65 7.44
C PHE A 66 34.08 -11.85 6.63
N ASN A 67 33.43 -12.99 6.82
CA ASN A 67 32.15 -13.31 6.22
C ASN A 67 31.41 -14.33 7.07
N PHE A 68 30.09 -14.33 6.96
CA PHE A 68 29.21 -15.30 7.59
C PHE A 68 27.90 -15.44 6.78
N ASN A 69 27.36 -16.65 6.71
CA ASN A 69 26.11 -16.94 6.03
C ASN A 69 25.00 -17.17 7.05
N LEU A 70 23.97 -16.34 7.00
CA LEU A 70 22.74 -16.53 7.77
C LEU A 70 21.73 -17.34 6.94
N THR A 71 20.98 -18.20 7.62
CA THR A 71 19.96 -19.08 7.02
C THR A 71 18.77 -19.19 7.97
N GLY A 72 17.59 -19.53 7.45
CA GLY A 72 16.39 -19.70 8.28
C GLY A 72 15.75 -18.37 8.69
N LEU A 73 16.08 -17.30 7.97
CA LEU A 73 15.41 -16.00 8.09
C LEU A 73 14.08 -16.02 7.34
N THR A 74 13.25 -15.03 7.59
CA THR A 74 11.94 -14.84 6.97
C THR A 74 12.09 -14.25 5.58
N ILE A 75 11.77 -15.02 4.54
CA ILE A 75 11.79 -14.53 3.15
C ILE A 75 10.81 -13.37 3.00
N GLY A 76 11.23 -12.30 2.32
CA GLY A 76 10.48 -11.06 2.15
C GLY A 76 10.68 -10.04 3.28
N GLN A 77 11.30 -10.43 4.40
CA GLN A 77 11.57 -9.51 5.50
C GLN A 77 12.88 -8.75 5.29
N TYR A 78 12.87 -7.45 5.59
CA TYR A 78 14.08 -6.65 5.72
C TYR A 78 14.78 -6.96 7.05
N TYR A 79 16.10 -7.14 7.00
CA TYR A 79 16.93 -7.35 8.20
C TYR A 79 17.96 -6.26 8.36
N ARG A 80 18.10 -5.77 9.59
CA ARG A 80 19.25 -4.96 9.99
C ARG A 80 20.34 -5.89 10.49
N ILE A 81 21.49 -5.85 9.84
CA ILE A 81 22.69 -6.59 10.24
C ILE A 81 23.68 -5.61 10.84
N THR A 82 24.25 -5.94 12.00
CA THR A 82 25.27 -5.11 12.67
C THR A 82 26.46 -5.96 13.07
N VAL A 83 27.66 -5.56 12.65
CA VAL A 83 28.91 -6.26 12.99
C VAL A 83 29.74 -5.40 13.93
N HIS A 84 30.11 -5.95 15.08
CA HIS A 84 31.09 -5.36 15.99
C HIS A 84 32.38 -6.17 15.97
N ALA A 85 33.53 -5.50 16.03
CA ALA A 85 34.79 -6.14 16.38
C ALA A 85 34.95 -6.17 17.90
N TYR A 86 35.53 -7.25 18.44
CA TYR A 86 35.96 -7.33 19.83
C TYR A 86 37.43 -7.68 19.95
N SER A 87 38.12 -7.15 20.96
CA SER A 87 39.54 -7.42 21.22
C SER A 87 39.76 -8.54 22.25
N SER A 88 41.00 -9.02 22.39
CA SER A 88 41.33 -10.05 23.38
C SER A 88 41.15 -9.61 24.83
N GLU A 89 41.11 -8.29 25.08
CA GLU A 89 40.84 -7.70 26.39
C GLU A 89 39.33 -7.49 26.63
N GLY A 90 38.48 -7.85 25.67
CA GLY A 90 37.02 -7.72 25.77
C GLY A 90 36.46 -6.33 25.42
N ALA A 91 37.28 -5.44 24.83
CA ALA A 91 36.77 -4.19 24.28
C ALA A 91 35.89 -4.46 23.05
N ILE A 92 34.75 -3.77 22.92
CA ILE A 92 33.80 -3.93 21.81
C ILE A 92 33.68 -2.59 21.07
N SER A 93 33.74 -2.63 19.74
CA SER A 93 33.61 -1.45 18.88
C SER A 93 32.16 -0.92 18.81
N THR A 94 31.95 0.27 18.24
CA THR A 94 30.61 0.86 18.00
C THR A 94 29.74 0.06 17.04
N GLY A 95 30.36 -0.81 16.23
CA GLY A 95 29.69 -1.61 15.19
C GLY A 95 29.34 -0.81 13.94
N GLU A 96 29.15 -1.51 12.82
CA GLU A 96 28.66 -0.97 11.55
C GLU A 96 27.49 -1.81 11.06
N SER A 97 26.51 -1.16 10.43
CA SER A 97 25.26 -1.81 10.06
C SER A 97 24.80 -1.51 8.65
N PHE A 98 24.05 -2.46 8.06
CA PHE A 98 23.32 -2.27 6.82
C PHE A 98 21.93 -2.94 6.93
N ILE A 99 21.03 -2.57 6.03
CA ILE A 99 19.72 -3.20 5.88
C ILE A 99 19.68 -3.90 4.54
N ILE A 100 19.06 -5.07 4.48
CA ILE A 100 18.92 -5.88 3.27
C ILE A 100 17.60 -6.64 3.30
N LEU A 101 16.94 -6.73 2.15
CA LEU A 101 15.81 -7.63 1.94
C LEU A 101 16.33 -9.08 1.91
N PHE A 102 15.79 -9.94 2.78
CA PHE A 102 16.07 -11.36 2.67
C PHE A 102 15.14 -12.00 1.63
N GLY A 103 15.69 -12.23 0.45
CA GLY A 103 14.96 -12.79 -0.68
C GLY A 103 15.82 -12.96 -1.92
N ASP A 104 15.22 -13.46 -3.00
CA ASP A 104 15.83 -13.45 -4.32
C ASP A 104 15.79 -12.01 -4.86
N PRO A 105 16.95 -11.38 -5.13
CA PRO A 105 17.01 -10.01 -5.64
C PRO A 105 16.84 -9.93 -7.17
N ALA A 106 16.44 -11.03 -7.84
CA ALA A 106 16.08 -11.01 -9.25
C ALA A 106 15.00 -9.96 -9.53
N ASP A 107 15.18 -9.26 -10.64
CA ASP A 107 14.33 -8.20 -11.19
C ASP A 107 14.32 -8.47 -12.71
N ASP A 108 13.43 -9.36 -13.13
CA ASP A 108 13.43 -9.91 -14.48
C ASP A 108 12.93 -8.88 -15.52
N ASP A 109 12.11 -7.92 -15.10
CA ASP A 109 11.56 -6.88 -15.97
C ASP A 109 12.26 -5.51 -15.86
N LEU A 110 13.24 -5.39 -14.96
CA LEU A 110 14.15 -4.25 -14.76
C LEU A 110 13.41 -2.96 -14.38
N ASP A 111 12.35 -3.10 -13.59
CA ASP A 111 11.56 -1.97 -13.14
C ASP A 111 12.04 -1.36 -11.80
N GLY A 112 12.98 -2.05 -11.14
CA GLY A 112 13.60 -1.64 -9.88
C GLY A 112 13.01 -2.31 -8.64
N MET A 113 12.00 -3.17 -8.78
CA MET A 113 11.45 -4.02 -7.72
C MET A 113 11.92 -5.46 -7.93
N ALA A 114 12.11 -6.20 -6.83
CA ALA A 114 12.50 -7.60 -6.93
C ALA A 114 11.28 -8.49 -7.19
N ASP A 115 11.37 -9.43 -8.14
CA ASP A 115 10.28 -10.35 -8.55
C ASP A 115 9.66 -11.08 -7.35
N GLN A 116 10.50 -11.46 -6.38
CA GLN A 116 10.02 -12.15 -5.18
C GLN A 116 9.23 -11.22 -4.27
N TRP A 117 9.64 -9.97 -4.13
CA TRP A 117 8.91 -8.98 -3.33
C TRP A 117 7.57 -8.66 -3.99
N GLU A 118 7.56 -8.46 -5.30
CA GLU A 118 6.34 -8.27 -6.09
C GLU A 118 5.37 -9.44 -5.92
N GLY A 119 5.86 -10.68 -6.04
CA GLY A 119 5.06 -11.88 -5.88
C GLY A 119 4.50 -12.08 -4.48
N LEU A 120 5.21 -11.65 -3.44
CA LEU A 120 4.73 -11.71 -2.05
C LEU A 120 3.67 -10.66 -1.75
N ASN A 121 3.83 -9.45 -2.31
CA ASN A 121 2.93 -8.33 -2.06
C ASN A 121 1.82 -8.19 -3.13
N GLY A 122 1.79 -9.06 -4.15
CA GLY A 122 0.74 -9.09 -5.16
C GLY A 122 0.72 -7.88 -6.10
N VAL A 123 1.86 -7.21 -6.25
CA VAL A 123 2.04 -6.03 -7.10
C VAL A 123 2.96 -6.33 -8.28
N SER A 124 2.93 -5.49 -9.32
CA SER A 124 3.81 -5.68 -10.49
C SER A 124 4.15 -4.40 -11.26
N LEU A 125 3.72 -3.24 -10.75
CA LEU A 125 3.88 -1.96 -11.46
C LEU A 125 4.43 -0.95 -10.46
N PRO A 126 5.59 -0.34 -10.72
CA PRO A 126 6.32 0.45 -9.72
C PRO A 126 5.61 1.77 -9.40
N GLY A 127 4.75 2.24 -10.30
CA GLY A 127 4.00 3.48 -10.17
C GLY A 127 2.56 3.33 -9.72
N ASP A 128 2.10 2.10 -9.44
CA ASP A 128 0.78 1.87 -8.85
C ASP A 128 0.83 2.09 -7.33
N ASP A 129 -0.34 2.37 -6.77
CA ASP A 129 -0.58 2.68 -5.36
C ASP A 129 -1.87 1.91 -4.98
N PRO A 130 -1.77 0.62 -4.59
CA PRO A 130 -2.92 -0.27 -4.45
C PRO A 130 -3.81 0.05 -3.23
N ASP A 131 -3.23 0.53 -2.14
CA ASP A 131 -3.94 0.88 -0.90
C ASP A 131 -4.37 2.36 -0.84
N LEU A 132 -3.88 3.18 -1.77
CA LEU A 132 -4.29 4.56 -2.03
C LEU A 132 -3.88 5.53 -0.92
N ASP A 133 -2.77 5.25 -0.26
CA ASP A 133 -2.23 6.04 0.84
C ASP A 133 -1.34 7.20 0.35
N GLY A 134 -1.03 7.22 -0.96
CA GLY A 134 -0.20 8.21 -1.63
C GLY A 134 1.26 7.77 -1.85
N LEU A 135 1.63 6.54 -1.48
CA LEU A 135 2.94 5.95 -1.67
C LEU A 135 2.87 4.87 -2.76
N ILE A 136 3.69 5.03 -3.82
CA ILE A 136 3.71 4.04 -4.92
C ILE A 136 4.55 2.81 -4.56
N ASN A 137 4.24 1.66 -5.15
CA ASN A 137 4.91 0.37 -4.92
C ASN A 137 6.46 0.45 -4.89
N LEU A 138 7.08 1.18 -5.83
CA LEU A 138 8.55 1.29 -5.86
C LEU A 138 9.09 1.97 -4.60
N LEU A 139 8.38 2.98 -4.11
CA LEU A 139 8.75 3.74 -2.94
C LEU A 139 8.52 2.95 -1.65
N GLU A 140 7.50 2.11 -1.64
CA GLU A 140 7.24 1.17 -0.57
C GLU A 140 8.29 0.07 -0.51
N PHE A 141 8.68 -0.47 -1.67
CA PHE A 141 9.79 -1.41 -1.79
C PHE A 141 11.08 -0.81 -1.20
N GLU A 142 11.45 0.43 -1.57
CA GLU A 142 12.65 1.10 -1.05
C GLU A 142 12.62 1.34 0.47
N ASN A 143 11.43 1.51 1.05
CA ASN A 143 11.25 1.79 2.47
C ASN A 143 10.87 0.58 3.32
N GLY A 144 10.46 -0.52 2.68
CA GLY A 144 9.99 -1.73 3.32
C GLY A 144 8.66 -1.57 4.07
N SER A 145 7.74 -0.74 3.54
CA SER A 145 6.31 -0.73 3.91
C SER A 145 5.54 -1.80 3.13
N ASP A 146 4.25 -1.97 3.42
CA ASP A 146 3.35 -2.93 2.77
C ASP A 146 2.44 -2.23 1.73
N PRO A 147 2.57 -2.52 0.42
CA PRO A 147 1.79 -1.88 -0.65
C PRO A 147 0.30 -2.21 -0.68
N GLN A 148 -0.18 -2.96 0.31
CA GLN A 148 -1.59 -3.28 0.50
C GLN A 148 -2.13 -2.75 1.84
N ASP A 149 -1.32 -2.07 2.64
CA ASP A 149 -1.71 -1.54 3.94
C ASP A 149 -1.28 -0.08 4.11
N ALA A 150 -2.25 0.81 3.93
CA ALA A 150 -2.04 2.25 3.95
C ALA A 150 -1.40 2.80 5.24
N ASP A 151 -1.41 2.05 6.35
CA ASP A 151 -0.83 2.39 7.66
C ASP A 151 -0.07 1.15 8.16
N SER A 152 1.11 0.89 7.59
CA SER A 152 1.84 -0.38 7.75
C SER A 152 2.20 -0.71 9.21
N ASP A 153 2.37 0.31 10.07
CA ASP A 153 2.66 0.11 11.50
C ASP A 153 1.44 0.26 12.42
N GLY A 154 0.30 0.69 11.87
CA GLY A 154 -0.99 0.77 12.53
C GLY A 154 -1.07 1.86 13.59
N ASP A 155 -0.23 2.89 13.51
CA ASP A 155 -0.16 3.96 14.50
C ASP A 155 -1.13 5.13 14.24
N GLY A 156 -1.83 5.04 13.10
CA GLY A 156 -2.87 5.92 12.63
C GLY A 156 -2.44 6.87 11.51
N PHE A 157 -1.18 6.86 11.08
CA PHE A 157 -0.64 7.69 10.00
C PHE A 157 -0.39 6.86 8.76
N TYR A 158 -0.70 7.42 7.59
CA TYR A 158 -0.45 6.70 6.35
C TYR A 158 1.03 6.72 5.97
N ASP A 159 1.54 5.67 5.33
CA ASP A 159 2.97 5.54 4.99
C ASP A 159 3.42 6.65 4.05
N GLY A 160 2.57 7.01 3.08
CA GLY A 160 2.75 8.15 2.18
C GLY A 160 2.86 9.48 2.93
N GLU A 161 2.07 9.65 3.99
CA GLU A 161 2.17 10.81 4.87
C GLU A 161 3.48 10.81 5.65
N GLU A 162 3.82 9.69 6.28
CA GLU A 162 5.04 9.53 7.06
C GLU A 162 6.30 9.81 6.23
N ARG A 163 6.31 9.32 4.98
CA ARG A 163 7.36 9.63 4.01
C ARG A 163 7.57 11.12 3.82
N ASP A 164 6.50 11.87 3.60
CA ASP A 164 6.55 13.31 3.32
C ASP A 164 7.09 14.10 4.52
N TRP A 165 6.85 13.61 5.74
CA TRP A 165 7.40 14.17 6.98
C TRP A 165 8.79 13.64 7.34
N GLY A 166 9.28 12.62 6.63
CA GLY A 166 10.55 11.96 6.89
C GLY A 166 10.55 11.18 8.22
N THR A 167 9.39 10.69 8.63
CA THR A 167 9.26 9.72 9.74
C THR A 167 9.48 8.29 9.23
N ASP A 168 9.49 7.33 10.16
CA ASP A 168 9.75 5.92 9.85
C ASP A 168 8.39 5.22 9.78
N MET A 169 7.98 4.79 8.57
CA MET A 169 6.72 4.09 8.24
C MET A 169 6.45 2.82 9.08
N CYS A 170 7.47 2.38 9.81
CA CYS A 170 7.53 1.11 10.52
C CYS A 170 8.03 1.30 11.96
N GLY A 171 8.08 2.54 12.43
CA GLY A 171 8.79 2.96 13.62
C GLY A 171 7.93 3.82 14.53
N PRO A 172 8.24 3.88 15.84
CA PRO A 172 7.37 4.54 16.82
C PRO A 172 7.30 6.08 16.72
N GLY A 173 7.99 6.67 15.75
CA GLY A 173 8.12 8.11 15.62
C GLY A 173 7.21 8.59 14.51
N LYS A 174 6.26 9.47 14.83
CA LYS A 174 5.20 9.88 13.93
C LYS A 174 5.08 11.38 13.71
N PRO A 175 4.40 11.83 12.65
CA PRO A 175 4.11 13.24 12.44
C PRO A 175 3.33 13.84 13.61
N LEU A 176 3.45 15.16 13.80
CA LEU A 176 2.70 15.85 14.85
C LEU A 176 1.22 16.05 14.49
N TYR A 177 0.91 16.04 13.19
CA TYR A 177 -0.41 16.30 12.62
C TYR A 177 -0.56 15.51 11.34
N HIS A 178 -1.79 15.12 11.03
CA HIS A 178 -2.13 14.58 9.72
C HIS A 178 -2.04 15.63 8.62
N GLN A 179 -1.69 15.20 7.40
CA GLN A 179 -1.95 15.90 6.16
C GLN A 179 -3.47 16.08 6.01
N GLU A 180 -3.87 17.07 5.21
CA GLU A 180 -5.30 17.29 4.97
C GLU A 180 -5.89 16.14 4.15
N PRO A 181 -7.05 15.59 4.55
CA PRO A 181 -7.74 14.58 3.75
C PRO A 181 -8.10 15.11 2.36
N LYS A 182 -7.99 14.25 1.35
CA LYS A 182 -8.17 14.58 -0.06
C LYS A 182 -9.09 13.57 -0.74
N LEU A 183 -10.25 14.06 -1.18
CA LEU A 183 -11.27 13.26 -1.83
C LEU A 183 -10.84 12.89 -3.25
N GLN A 184 -10.84 11.60 -3.53
CA GLN A 184 -10.70 11.08 -4.88
C GLN A 184 -11.83 10.10 -5.20
N VAL A 185 -12.30 10.15 -6.45
CA VAL A 185 -13.28 9.20 -6.98
C VAL A 185 -12.61 8.46 -8.13
N ILE A 186 -12.44 7.15 -7.98
CA ILE A 186 -11.85 6.28 -8.97
C ILE A 186 -12.98 5.59 -9.74
N GLY A 187 -12.84 5.54 -11.07
CA GLY A 187 -13.81 4.96 -11.98
C GLY A 187 -14.18 5.92 -13.12
N LEU A 188 -15.41 5.80 -13.63
CA LEU A 188 -15.88 6.62 -14.73
C LEU A 188 -16.24 8.04 -14.27
N SER A 189 -15.78 9.04 -15.01
CA SER A 189 -16.14 10.46 -14.79
C SER A 189 -17.56 10.83 -15.24
N SER A 190 -18.28 9.91 -15.88
CA SER A 190 -19.70 10.02 -16.22
C SER A 190 -20.31 8.64 -16.37
N LEU A 191 -21.56 8.47 -15.94
CA LEU A 191 -22.26 7.18 -15.97
C LEU A 191 -23.40 7.22 -16.99
N THR A 192 -23.53 6.16 -17.78
CA THR A 192 -24.60 6.04 -18.78
C THR A 192 -25.28 4.69 -18.65
N PHE A 193 -26.60 4.72 -18.48
CA PHE A 193 -27.45 3.55 -18.36
C PHE A 193 -28.45 3.51 -19.51
N THR A 194 -28.71 2.31 -20.05
CA THR A 194 -29.71 2.11 -21.10
C THR A 194 -30.74 1.09 -20.65
N ALA A 195 -31.99 1.52 -20.56
CA ALA A 195 -33.15 0.71 -20.22
C ALA A 195 -33.96 0.39 -21.47
N ALA A 196 -34.48 -0.83 -21.57
CA ALA A 196 -35.62 -1.13 -22.43
C ALA A 196 -36.82 -1.47 -21.55
N LEU A 197 -38.01 -0.97 -21.90
CA LEU A 197 -39.25 -1.19 -21.13
C LEU A 197 -39.60 -2.68 -20.88
N ASN A 198 -39.02 -3.59 -21.67
CA ASN A 198 -39.17 -5.04 -21.56
C ASN A 198 -37.97 -5.75 -20.89
N LEU A 199 -36.90 -5.03 -20.54
CA LEU A 199 -35.70 -5.53 -19.85
C LEU A 199 -35.28 -4.54 -18.75
N PRO A 200 -35.95 -4.56 -17.58
CA PRO A 200 -35.74 -3.55 -16.54
C PRO A 200 -34.49 -3.76 -15.70
N LYS A 201 -33.83 -4.93 -15.79
CA LYS A 201 -32.60 -5.19 -15.04
C LYS A 201 -31.44 -4.50 -15.75
N ILE A 202 -30.91 -3.49 -15.09
CA ILE A 202 -29.68 -2.79 -15.47
C ILE A 202 -28.66 -3.07 -14.38
N ASP A 203 -27.47 -3.50 -14.76
CA ASP A 203 -26.42 -3.76 -13.79
C ASP A 203 -25.88 -2.42 -13.23
N PRO A 204 -25.63 -2.34 -11.91
CA PRO A 204 -25.05 -1.15 -11.30
C PRO A 204 -23.67 -0.83 -11.88
N GLN A 205 -23.32 0.45 -11.96
CA GLN A 205 -21.95 0.88 -12.30
C GLN A 205 -21.18 1.20 -11.01
N PRO A 206 -20.00 0.59 -10.80
CA PRO A 206 -19.19 0.81 -9.61
C PRO A 206 -18.34 2.08 -9.72
N LEU A 207 -18.15 2.74 -8.59
CA LEU A 207 -17.15 3.77 -8.32
C LEU A 207 -16.49 3.44 -6.99
N LEU A 208 -15.26 3.89 -6.80
CA LEU A 208 -14.55 3.81 -5.52
C LEU A 208 -14.31 5.23 -5.02
N VAL A 209 -14.72 5.49 -3.78
CA VAL A 209 -14.40 6.75 -3.07
C VAL A 209 -13.21 6.45 -2.17
N ALA A 210 -12.18 7.30 -2.19
CA ALA A 210 -10.95 7.11 -1.44
C ALA A 210 -10.42 8.44 -0.87
N ASN A 211 -9.62 8.33 0.20
CA ASN A 211 -8.83 9.43 0.76
C ASN A 211 -7.37 9.25 0.32
N PHE A 212 -6.87 10.12 -0.56
CA PHE A 212 -5.46 10.14 -1.01
C PHE A 212 -4.60 11.14 -0.21
N GLY A 213 -5.15 11.70 0.86
CA GLY A 213 -4.43 12.52 1.81
C GLY A 213 -4.33 11.80 3.15
N GLY A 214 -3.67 12.43 4.11
CA GLY A 214 -3.59 11.91 5.47
C GLY A 214 -4.92 11.99 6.24
N GLY A 215 -4.88 11.46 7.46
CA GLY A 215 -5.99 11.45 8.42
C GLY A 215 -7.24 10.72 7.93
N ASN A 216 -8.32 10.75 8.72
CA ASN A 216 -9.59 10.19 8.25
C ASN A 216 -10.43 11.20 7.46
N MET A 217 -11.16 10.67 6.47
CA MET A 217 -12.17 11.38 5.70
C MET A 217 -13.53 10.68 5.83
N ASP A 218 -14.48 11.30 6.51
CA ASP A 218 -15.89 10.92 6.35
C ASP A 218 -16.33 11.36 4.94
N TRP A 219 -17.20 10.63 4.26
CA TRP A 219 -17.77 11.10 2.99
C TRP A 219 -19.26 10.80 2.89
N GLN A 220 -19.96 11.63 2.13
CA GLN A 220 -21.38 11.51 1.85
C GLN A 220 -21.66 11.55 0.36
N VAL A 221 -22.75 10.90 -0.06
CA VAL A 221 -23.19 10.91 -1.44
C VAL A 221 -24.70 11.16 -1.54
N LEU A 222 -25.08 12.08 -2.42
CA LEU A 222 -26.47 12.48 -2.64
C LEU A 222 -26.85 12.41 -4.13
N PRO A 223 -27.92 11.68 -4.50
CA PRO A 223 -28.44 11.68 -5.85
C PRO A 223 -29.29 12.93 -6.13
N SER A 224 -29.22 13.46 -7.35
CA SER A 224 -30.02 14.62 -7.78
C SER A 224 -31.46 14.27 -8.15
N ALA A 225 -31.79 12.98 -8.27
CA ALA A 225 -33.09 12.52 -8.73
C ALA A 225 -33.49 11.17 -8.09
N PRO A 226 -34.79 10.94 -7.85
CA PRO A 226 -35.28 9.75 -7.14
C PRO A 226 -35.19 8.46 -7.96
N TRP A 227 -34.92 8.54 -9.26
CA TRP A 227 -34.69 7.38 -10.11
C TRP A 227 -33.24 6.89 -10.05
N ILE A 228 -32.35 7.60 -9.35
CA ILE A 228 -30.97 7.17 -9.05
C ILE A 228 -30.97 6.56 -7.64
N THR A 229 -30.45 5.35 -7.50
CA THR A 229 -30.34 4.64 -6.22
C THR A 229 -28.90 4.21 -5.97
N LEU A 230 -28.48 4.27 -4.71
CA LEU A 230 -27.11 3.99 -4.26
C LEU A 230 -27.12 2.87 -3.23
N ASN A 231 -26.03 2.09 -3.15
CA ASN A 231 -25.86 1.08 -2.09
C ASN A 231 -25.64 1.73 -0.71
N THR A 232 -25.07 2.93 -0.65
CA THR A 232 -24.78 3.68 0.57
C THR A 232 -25.05 5.18 0.37
N SER A 233 -25.21 5.91 1.48
CA SER A 233 -25.26 7.37 1.51
C SER A 233 -23.94 8.02 1.94
N GLY A 234 -22.91 7.22 2.22
CA GLY A 234 -21.61 7.69 2.69
C GLY A 234 -20.69 6.57 3.15
N GLY A 235 -19.52 6.94 3.66
CA GLY A 235 -18.51 6.02 4.19
C GLY A 235 -17.42 6.78 4.95
N VAL A 236 -16.36 6.05 5.30
CA VAL A 236 -15.14 6.58 5.94
C VAL A 236 -13.96 6.10 5.10
N ASN A 237 -13.00 6.99 4.84
CA ASN A 237 -11.83 6.76 3.99
C ASN A 237 -12.23 6.12 2.66
N GLN A 238 -11.89 4.85 2.48
CA GLN A 238 -12.20 4.09 1.29
C GLN A 238 -13.59 3.43 1.37
N GLY A 239 -14.35 3.46 0.27
CA GLY A 239 -15.54 2.62 0.17
C GLY A 239 -16.17 2.52 -1.21
N ASP A 240 -16.73 1.34 -1.48
CA ASP A 240 -17.41 1.02 -2.73
C ASP A 240 -18.76 1.74 -2.85
N LEU A 241 -18.94 2.41 -3.99
CA LEU A 241 -20.18 3.09 -4.36
C LEU A 241 -20.77 2.45 -5.62
N LEU A 242 -21.88 1.72 -5.47
CA LEU A 242 -22.63 1.14 -6.58
C LEU A 242 -23.79 2.06 -6.97
N VAL A 243 -23.75 2.56 -8.20
CA VAL A 243 -24.79 3.45 -8.73
C VAL A 243 -25.75 2.66 -9.61
N SER A 244 -27.04 2.74 -9.29
CA SER A 244 -28.12 2.08 -10.04
C SER A 244 -29.18 3.09 -10.47
N VAL A 245 -29.95 2.72 -11.50
CA VAL A 245 -31.08 3.54 -11.99
C VAL A 245 -32.36 2.72 -12.08
N ASN A 246 -33.51 3.37 -11.81
CA ASN A 246 -34.83 2.78 -11.94
C ASN A 246 -35.62 3.42 -13.10
N PRO A 247 -35.77 2.73 -14.25
CA PRO A 247 -36.51 3.26 -15.40
C PRO A 247 -38.03 3.11 -15.29
N THR A 248 -38.55 2.49 -14.22
CA THR A 248 -39.97 2.17 -14.08
C THR A 248 -40.83 3.43 -14.06
N GLY A 249 -41.84 3.48 -14.94
CA GLY A 249 -42.78 4.60 -15.03
C GLY A 249 -42.30 5.78 -15.87
N PHE A 250 -41.09 5.72 -16.44
CA PHE A 250 -40.59 6.73 -17.38
C PHE A 250 -40.97 6.39 -18.83
N ALA A 251 -41.30 7.43 -19.61
CA ALA A 251 -41.55 7.30 -21.04
C ALA A 251 -40.21 7.16 -21.81
N PRO A 252 -40.23 6.69 -23.07
CA PRO A 252 -39.03 6.69 -23.89
C PRO A 252 -38.43 8.10 -24.00
N GLY A 253 -37.14 8.23 -23.76
CA GLY A 253 -36.46 9.52 -23.67
C GLY A 253 -35.10 9.45 -22.98
N VAL A 254 -34.45 10.61 -22.88
CA VAL A 254 -33.17 10.80 -22.19
C VAL A 254 -33.41 11.58 -20.90
N TYR A 255 -32.96 11.03 -19.78
CA TYR A 255 -33.07 11.63 -18.46
C TYR A 255 -31.68 11.92 -17.93
N GLN A 256 -31.47 13.14 -17.43
CA GLN A 256 -30.21 13.57 -16.84
C GLN A 256 -30.36 13.75 -15.33
N GLY A 257 -29.33 13.33 -14.62
CA GLY A 257 -29.16 13.55 -13.19
C GLY A 257 -27.68 13.51 -12.85
N SER A 258 -27.37 13.52 -11.56
CA SER A 258 -26.02 13.41 -11.06
C SER A 258 -26.02 12.81 -9.67
N ILE A 259 -24.85 12.39 -9.23
CA ILE A 259 -24.55 12.20 -7.81
C ILE A 259 -23.52 13.24 -7.40
N THR A 260 -23.66 13.77 -6.19
CA THR A 260 -22.68 14.66 -5.56
C THR A 260 -22.07 13.93 -4.39
N ILE A 261 -20.76 13.71 -4.46
CA ILE A 261 -19.94 13.12 -3.40
C ILE A 261 -19.24 14.27 -2.69
N THR A 262 -19.24 14.25 -1.36
CA THR A 262 -18.67 15.30 -0.51
C THR A 262 -17.76 14.66 0.53
N GLY A 263 -16.49 15.04 0.52
CA GLY A 263 -15.53 14.73 1.58
C GLY A 263 -15.78 15.62 2.79
N LEU A 264 -15.72 15.04 3.98
CA LEU A 264 -15.99 15.65 5.27
C LEU A 264 -14.86 15.27 6.23
N ALA A 265 -14.60 16.14 7.22
CA ALA A 265 -13.48 15.92 8.12
C ALA A 265 -13.73 14.67 8.96
N GLY A 266 -12.72 13.80 9.06
CA GLY A 266 -12.70 12.68 9.98
C GLY A 266 -12.86 13.11 11.44
N ARG A 267 -13.29 12.17 12.28
CA ARG A 267 -13.60 12.38 13.71
C ARG A 267 -12.52 11.85 14.66
N ASP A 268 -11.30 11.78 14.19
CA ASP A 268 -10.09 11.39 14.88
C ASP A 268 -9.50 12.65 15.53
N GLY A 269 -9.53 12.73 16.86
CA GLY A 269 -9.18 13.92 17.65
C GLY A 269 -7.74 14.45 17.53
N PHE A 270 -7.01 14.01 16.51
CA PHE A 270 -5.68 14.45 16.10
C PHE A 270 -5.68 15.26 14.79
N SER A 271 -6.76 15.25 14.01
CA SER A 271 -6.92 16.13 12.85
C SER A 271 -7.13 17.58 13.30
N PRO A 272 -6.45 18.57 12.68
CA PRO A 272 -6.79 19.97 12.90
C PRO A 272 -8.29 20.17 12.62
N GLN A 273 -8.92 20.93 13.50
CA GLN A 273 -10.36 21.13 13.57
C GLN A 273 -10.91 21.98 12.40
N ALA A 274 -10.72 21.54 11.15
CA ALA A 274 -11.49 21.91 9.96
C ALA A 274 -10.83 21.29 8.71
N LEU A 275 -11.54 20.44 7.97
CA LEU A 275 -11.33 20.43 6.52
C LEU A 275 -11.62 21.84 6.00
N PRO A 276 -10.73 22.46 5.23
CA PRO A 276 -11.09 23.67 4.50
C PRO A 276 -12.12 23.28 3.42
N ALA A 277 -13.41 23.43 3.74
CA ALA A 277 -14.55 23.26 2.86
C ALA A 277 -14.57 21.93 2.07
N GLY A 278 -15.29 20.94 2.62
CA GLY A 278 -15.43 19.59 2.06
C GLY A 278 -15.35 19.52 0.54
N GLU A 279 -14.34 18.81 0.04
CA GLU A 279 -14.13 18.63 -1.39
C GLU A 279 -15.36 17.96 -2.01
N ILE A 280 -15.77 18.44 -3.18
CA ILE A 280 -16.98 17.98 -3.86
C ILE A 280 -16.63 17.46 -5.23
N VAL A 281 -17.03 16.22 -5.50
CA VAL A 281 -16.99 15.61 -6.84
C VAL A 281 -18.42 15.37 -7.30
N THR A 282 -18.77 15.84 -8.49
CA THR A 282 -20.09 15.59 -9.09
C THR A 282 -19.94 14.70 -10.32
N ILE A 283 -20.59 13.55 -10.29
CA ILE A 283 -20.60 12.60 -11.41
C ILE A 283 -21.94 12.71 -12.16
N PRO A 284 -21.94 13.15 -13.43
CA PRO A 284 -23.15 13.19 -14.25
C PRO A 284 -23.63 11.78 -14.62
N ILE A 285 -24.96 11.60 -14.61
CA ILE A 285 -25.64 10.35 -14.92
C ILE A 285 -26.65 10.58 -16.04
N THR A 286 -26.56 9.78 -17.09
CA THR A 286 -27.54 9.75 -18.19
C THR A 286 -28.28 8.41 -18.20
N MET A 287 -29.60 8.44 -18.15
CA MET A 287 -30.46 7.27 -18.36
C MET A 287 -31.21 7.39 -19.68
N ASN A 288 -30.97 6.44 -20.58
CA ASN A 288 -31.66 6.31 -21.86
C ASN A 288 -32.78 5.27 -21.74
N VAL A 289 -34.03 5.69 -21.87
CA VAL A 289 -35.19 4.78 -21.91
C VAL A 289 -35.56 4.58 -23.39
N LEU A 290 -35.34 3.37 -23.88
CA LEU A 290 -35.65 3.00 -25.27
C LEU A 290 -37.15 2.69 -25.43
N PRO A 291 -37.74 2.97 -26.60
CA PRO A 291 -39.09 2.53 -26.92
C PRO A 291 -39.19 1.01 -26.90
N ILE A 292 -40.39 0.49 -26.67
CA ILE A 292 -40.67 -0.93 -26.82
C ILE A 292 -40.33 -1.32 -28.26
N LYS A 293 -39.37 -2.24 -28.43
CA LYS A 293 -39.13 -2.86 -29.73
C LYS A 293 -40.33 -3.75 -30.03
N LEU A 294 -41.29 -3.24 -30.81
CA LEU A 294 -42.33 -4.09 -31.40
C LEU A 294 -41.60 -5.15 -32.23
N LEU A 295 -41.81 -6.41 -31.88
CA LEU A 295 -41.40 -7.52 -32.73
C LEU A 295 -42.27 -7.41 -33.99
N GLU A 296 -41.75 -6.77 -35.05
CA GLU A 296 -42.43 -6.79 -36.35
C GLU A 296 -42.41 -8.23 -36.86
N VAL A 297 -43.49 -8.97 -36.57
CA VAL A 297 -43.77 -10.25 -37.19
C VAL A 297 -44.05 -9.97 -38.66
N TYR A 298 -43.05 -10.18 -39.52
CA TYR A 298 -43.25 -10.31 -40.96
C TYR A 298 -44.12 -11.54 -41.22
N LEU A 299 -45.45 -11.38 -41.22
CA LEU A 299 -46.35 -12.35 -41.85
C LEU A 299 -46.35 -12.05 -43.36
N PRO A 300 -45.82 -12.94 -44.22
CA PRO A 300 -45.98 -12.76 -45.66
C PRO A 300 -47.48 -12.84 -45.99
N LEU A 301 -48.00 -11.78 -46.60
CA LEU A 301 -49.30 -11.75 -47.26
C LEU A 301 -49.34 -12.86 -48.30
N ALA A 302 -49.91 -14.01 -47.95
CA ALA A 302 -50.39 -14.98 -48.93
C ALA A 302 -51.62 -14.38 -49.60
N GLN A 303 -51.41 -13.73 -50.75
CA GLN A 303 -52.49 -13.39 -51.67
C GLN A 303 -53.13 -14.69 -52.19
N ARG A 304 -54.46 -14.77 -52.06
CA ARG A 304 -55.31 -15.80 -52.68
C ARG A 304 -55.47 -15.56 -54.17
#